data_AF-A0A069RK99-F1
#
_entry.id   AF-A0A069RK99-F1
#
_cell.length_a   1.000
_cell.length_b   1.000
_cell.length_c   1.000
_cell.angle_alpha   90.00
_cell.angle_beta   90.00
_cell.angle_gamma   90.00
#
_symmetry.space_group_name_H-M   'P 1'
#
loop_
_entity.id
_entity.type
_entity.pdbx_description
1 polymer ?
#
loop_
_entity_poly.entity_id
_entity_poly.type
_entity_poly.pdbx_seq_one_letter_code
_entity_poly.pdbx_strand_id
1 'polypeptide(L)' 'MKKYILTIVSFVAAVVCGVSYNIIGSEVAPDGTLVEPFFLIPLTYLFLLIAIISAISVAAISFTKSRKKSHSG' A
#
# COMPACT_ATOMS: atom_id res chain seq x y z
N MET A 1 -7.47 5.16 -16.84
CA MET A 1 -6.47 5.42 -15.78
C MET A 1 -7.06 5.44 -14.36
N LYS A 2 -8.28 5.97 -14.13
CA LYS A 2 -8.90 6.05 -12.78
C LYS A 2 -8.97 4.73 -11.99
N LYS A 3 -9.02 3.57 -12.66
CA LYS A 3 -9.11 2.24 -12.02
C LYS A 3 -7.91 1.88 -11.15
N TYR A 4 -6.72 2.43 -11.45
CA TYR A 4 -5.48 2.15 -10.74
C TYR A 4 -5.12 3.25 -9.73
N ILE A 5 -5.92 4.32 -9.65
CA ILE A 5 -5.57 5.48 -8.83
C ILE A 5 -5.49 5.10 -7.35
N LEU A 6 -6.41 4.24 -6.89
CA LEU A 6 -6.41 3.73 -5.52
C LEU A 6 -5.15 2.90 -5.26
N THR A 7 -4.80 1.99 -6.18
CA THR A 7 -3.60 1.15 -6.08
C THR A 7 -2.33 2.00 -6.00
N ILE A 8 -2.19 2.99 -6.89
CA ILE A 8 -1.01 3.87 -6.96
C ILE A 8 -0.92 4.73 -5.70
N VAL A 9 -2.02 5.37 -5.29
CA VAL A 9 -2.04 6.22 -4.09
C VAL A 9 -1.69 5.42 -2.84
N SER A 10 -2.30 4.25 -2.64
CA SER A 10 -1.99 3.39 -1.49
C SER A 10 -0.54 2.88 -1.54
N PHE A 11 -0.03 2.53 -2.72
CA PHE A 11 1.37 2.11 -2.86
C PHE A 11 2.36 3.23 -2.53
N VAL A 12 2.13 4.44 -3.06
CA VAL A 12 2.95 5.62 -2.74
C VAL A 12 2.87 5.95 -1.25
N ALA A 13 1.67 5.88 -0.65
CA ALA A 13 1.50 6.09 0.79
C ALA A 13 2.29 5.07 1.62
N ALA A 14 2.28 3.79 1.24
CA ALA A 14 3.09 2.76 1.90
C ALA A 14 4.58 3.07 1.83
N VAL A 15 5.09 3.45 0.65
CA VAL A 15 6.50 3.83 0.46
C VAL A 15 6.86 5.05 1.30
N VAL A 16 6.03 6.09 1.30
CA VAL A 16 6.27 7.30 2.09
C VAL A 16 6.31 6.98 3.59
N CYS A 17 5.39 6.17 4.10
CA CYS A 17 5.39 5.75 5.51
C CYS A 17 6.66 4.96 5.87
N GLY A 18 7.05 3.99 5.03
CA GLY A 18 8.24 3.17 5.28
C GLY A 18 9.54 3.97 5.20
N VAL A 19 9.66 4.88 4.23
CA VAL A 19 10.83 5.76 4.11
C VAL A 19 10.89 6.74 5.27
N SER A 20 9.74 7.34 5.65
CA SER A 20 9.68 8.28 6.78
C SER A 20 10.11 7.62 8.09
N TYR A 21 9.73 6.35 8.32
CA TYR A 21 10.18 5.59 9.48
C TYR A 21 11.71 5.48 9.53
N ASN A 22 12.34 5.16 8.40
CA ASN A 22 13.80 5.05 8.31
C ASN A 22 14.52 6.41 8.44
N ILE A 23 13.90 7.49 7.97
CA ILE A 23 14.47 8.84 8.08
C ILE A 23 14.39 9.37 9.51
N ILE A 24 13.23 9.22 10.17
CA ILE A 24 13.02 9.68 11.54
C ILE A 24 13.86 8.84 12.51
N GLY A 25 13.89 7.53 12.29
CA GLY A 25 14.69 6.61 13.11
C GLY A 25 14.15 6.47 14.53
N SER A 26 15.09 6.23 15.44
CA SER A 26 14.84 5.74 16.79
C SER A 26 15.84 6.39 17.73
N GLU A 27 15.36 6.98 18.81
CA GLU A 27 16.22 7.59 19.83
C GLU A 27 15.81 7.20 21.24
N VAL A 28 16.78 7.08 22.13
CA VAL A 28 16.52 6.83 23.55
C VAL A 28 16.59 8.17 24.28
N ALA A 29 15.47 8.59 24.86
CA ALA A 29 15.36 9.81 25.63
C ALA A 29 16.16 9.72 26.96
N PRO A 30 16.47 10.86 27.61
CA PRO A 30 17.30 10.89 28.82
C PRO A 30 16.73 10.12 30.01
N ASP A 31 15.42 9.88 30.03
CA ASP A 31 14.69 9.07 31.00
C ASP A 31 14.72 7.56 30.68
N GLY A 32 15.39 7.17 29.59
CA GLY A 32 15.46 5.79 29.09
C GLY A 32 14.26 5.39 28.22
N THR A 33 13.34 6.31 27.94
CA THR A 33 12.20 6.03 27.06
C THR A 33 12.65 5.94 25.61
N LEU A 34 12.21 4.89 24.90
CA LEU A 34 12.47 4.75 23.47
C LEU A 34 11.44 5.57 22.67
N VAL A 35 11.91 6.56 21.91
CA VAL A 35 11.10 7.41 21.03
C VAL A 35 11.27 6.95 19.59
N GLU A 36 10.22 6.33 19.06
CA GLU A 36 10.15 5.82 17.69
C GLU A 36 8.79 6.12 17.06
N PRO A 37 8.73 6.40 15.74
CA PRO A 37 7.49 6.60 15.02
C PRO A 37 6.83 5.25 14.69
N PHE A 38 6.59 4.43 15.71
CA PHE A 38 6.05 3.07 15.59
C PHE A 38 4.78 3.00 14.75
N PHE A 39 3.96 4.06 14.76
CA PHE A 39 2.71 4.11 13.99
C PHE A 39 2.92 3.99 12.47
N LEU A 40 4.10 4.35 11.96
CA LEU A 40 4.44 4.25 10.53
C LEU A 40 4.60 2.81 10.07
N ILE A 41 5.00 1.89 10.95
CA ILE A 41 5.20 0.47 10.59
C ILE A 41 3.84 -0.19 10.29
N PRO A 42 2.83 -0.18 11.19
CA PRO A 42 1.50 -0.70 10.87
C PRO A 42 0.85 -0.01 9.67
N LEU A 43 1.03 1.30 9.52
CA LEU A 43 0.50 2.03 8.36
C LEU A 43 1.10 1.58 7.04
N THR A 44 2.41 1.31 7.01
CA THR A 44 3.10 0.78 5.83
C THR A 44 2.46 -0.53 5.39
N TYR A 45 2.26 -1.48 6.31
CA TYR A 45 1.60 -2.75 6.01
C TYR A 45 0.13 -2.58 5.59
N LEU A 46 -0.60 -1.68 6.26
CA LEU A 46 -2.01 -1.41 5.95
C LEU A 46 -2.18 -0.88 4.52
N PHE A 47 -1.41 0.12 4.13
CA PHE A 47 -1.47 0.68 2.78
C PHE A 47 -0.98 -0.31 1.71
N LEU A 48 0.03 -1.11 2.02
CA LEU A 48 0.54 -2.14 1.13
C LEU A 48 -0.51 -3.24 0.90
N LEU A 49 -1.21 -3.65 1.95
CA LEU A 49 -2.32 -4.61 1.87
C LEU A 49 -3.47 -4.07 1.00
N ILE A 50 -3.86 -2.81 1.19
CA ILE A 50 -4.87 -2.15 0.35
C ILE A 50 -4.43 -2.12 -1.12
N ALA A 51 -3.17 -1.79 -1.39
CA ALA A 51 -2.62 -1.78 -2.74
C ALA A 51 -2.67 -3.17 -3.40
N ILE A 52 -2.30 -4.23 -2.67
CA ILE A 52 -2.36 -5.62 -3.16
C ILE A 52 -3.81 -6.03 -3.49
N ILE A 53 -4.74 -5.84 -2.55
CA ILE A 53 -6.15 -6.21 -2.75
C ILE A 53 -6.74 -5.45 -3.95
N SER A 54 -6.43 -4.17 -4.07
CA SER A 54 -6.87 -3.32 -5.18
C SER A 54 -6.30 -3.83 -6.51
N ALA A 55 -5.01 -4.16 -6.57
CA ALA A 55 -4.36 -4.70 -7.76
C ALA A 55 -4.97 -6.03 -8.20
N ILE A 56 -5.18 -6.96 -7.25
CA ILE A 56 -5.82 -8.26 -7.52
C ILE A 56 -7.23 -8.06 -8.06
N SER A 57 -8.00 -7.16 -7.45
CA SER A 57 -9.38 -6.86 -7.88
C SER A 57 -9.42 -6.34 -9.32
N VAL A 58 -8.52 -5.41 -9.68
CA VAL A 58 -8.44 -4.87 -11.04
C VAL A 58 -7.98 -5.94 -12.04
N ALA A 59 -7.02 -6.79 -11.66
CA ALA A 59 -6.59 -7.92 -12.47
C ALA A 59 -7.75 -8.90 -12.72
N ALA A 60 -8.44 -9.34 -11.66
CA ALA A 60 -9.57 -10.27 -11.75
C ALA A 60 -10.71 -9.75 -12.67
N ILE A 61 -11.07 -8.46 -12.53
CA ILE A 61 -12.07 -7.83 -13.40
C ILE A 61 -11.60 -7.79 -14.87
N SER A 62 -10.31 -7.56 -15.11
CA SER A 62 -9.77 -7.52 -16.47
C SER A 62 -9.79 -8.91 -17.12
N PHE A 63 -9.45 -9.96 -16.38
CA PHE A 63 -9.49 -11.34 -16.86
C PHE A 63 -10.93 -11.82 -17.18
N THR A 64 -11.90 -11.51 -16.31
CA THR A 64 -13.31 -11.89 -16.54
C THR A 64 -13.92 -11.14 -17.73
N LYS A 65 -13.56 -9.87 -17.94
CA LYS A 65 -14.01 -9.10 -19.11
C LYS A 65 -13.48 -9.67 -20.43
N SER A 66 -12.26 -10.21 -20.45
CA SER A 66 -11.68 -10.81 -21.66
C SER A 66 -12.39 -12.10 -22.08
N ARG A 67 -12.94 -12.87 -21.11
CA ARG A 67 -13.73 -14.08 -21.40
C ARG A 67 -15.07 -13.78 -22.10
N LYS A 68 -15.79 -12.72 -21.70
CA LYS A 68 -17.08 -12.35 -22.34
C LYS A 68 -16.92 -11.91 -23.80
N LYS A 69 -15.77 -11.39 -24.20
CA LYS A 69 -15.53 -10.97 -25.59
C LYS A 69 -15.28 -12.16 -26.54
N SER A 70 -15.02 -13.35 -26.01
CA SER A 70 -14.70 -14.55 -26.79
C SER A 70 -15.91 -15.47 -27.08
N HIS A 71 -17.09 -15.21 -26.50
CA HIS A 71 -18.27 -16.08 -26.67
C HIS A 71 -19.42 -15.43 -27.45
N SER A 72 -19.16 -14.34 -28.19
CA SER A 72 -20.15 -13.64 -29.01
C SER A 72 -19.64 -13.33 -30.42
N GLY A 73 -18.71 -14.15 -30.93
CA GLY A 73 -18.25 -14.12 -32.32
C GLY A 73 -18.84 -15.29 -33.09
#